data_AF-A0A4Q3DSW8-F1
#
_entry.id   AF-A0A4Q3DSW8-F1
#
_cell.length_a   1.000
_cell.length_b   1.000
_cell.length_c   1.000
_cell.angle_alpha   90.00
_cell.angle_beta   90.00
_cell.angle_gamma   90.00
#
_symmetry.space_group_name_H-M   'P 1'
#
loop_
_entity.id
_entity.type
_entity.pdbx_description
1 polymer ?
#
loop_
_entity_poly.entity_id
_entity_poly.type
_entity_poly.pdbx_seq_one_letter_code
_entity_poly.pdbx_strand_id
1 'polypeptide(L)'
;MNRLIAFAVASALLTTGAFAQTVSDDVTKQLWCGTALSVAFGSPPEGVTEEQLAQAQSFIDGGAVLTDNATQAHLDAGFTQEAVDKVKADLLAEVTPVVTGNGEGARYSFEDCIALLPPPGDAAPSAQ
;
A
#
# COMPACT_ATOMS: atom_id res chain seq x y z
N MET A 1 -30.12 17.45 -54.88
CA MET A 1 -28.88 18.20 -54.62
C MET A 1 -28.69 18.30 -53.12
N ASN A 2 -27.49 17.93 -52.71
CA ASN A 2 -27.04 17.56 -51.37
C ASN A 2 -26.55 18.80 -50.61
N ARG A 3 -27.04 19.07 -49.39
CA ARG A 3 -26.35 19.97 -48.43
C ARG A 3 -26.52 19.47 -47.00
N LEU A 4 -25.57 18.62 -46.62
CA LEU A 4 -25.31 18.17 -45.26
C LEU A 4 -24.76 19.35 -44.45
N ILE A 5 -25.43 19.72 -43.37
CA ILE A 5 -24.90 20.64 -42.35
C ILE A 5 -24.04 19.79 -41.42
N ALA A 6 -22.73 19.93 -41.56
CA ALA A 6 -21.75 19.25 -40.72
C ALA A 6 -21.77 19.87 -39.32
N PHE A 7 -22.18 19.07 -38.33
CA PHE A 7 -22.01 19.35 -36.91
C PHE A 7 -20.51 19.18 -36.59
N ALA A 8 -19.78 20.29 -36.49
CA ALA A 8 -18.40 20.30 -36.03
C ALA A 8 -18.39 20.28 -34.49
N VAL A 9 -18.54 19.10 -33.89
CA VAL A 9 -18.29 18.87 -32.46
C VAL A 9 -17.06 17.98 -32.35
N ALA A 10 -15.89 18.57 -32.10
CA ALA A 10 -14.71 17.83 -31.63
C ALA A 10 -13.62 18.80 -31.12
N SER A 11 -13.92 19.58 -30.08
CA SER A 11 -12.93 20.40 -29.37
C SER A 11 -12.78 19.97 -27.91
N ALA A 12 -12.82 18.66 -27.65
CA ALA A 12 -12.52 18.12 -26.33
C ALA A 12 -11.58 16.91 -26.48
N LEU A 13 -10.43 17.14 -27.14
CA LEU A 13 -9.24 16.40 -26.75
C LEU A 13 -8.82 16.96 -25.39
N LEU A 14 -9.51 16.51 -24.34
CA LEU A 14 -8.96 16.53 -23.00
C LEU A 14 -7.73 15.65 -23.07
N THR A 15 -6.61 16.29 -23.36
CA THR A 15 -5.29 15.80 -23.02
C THR A 15 -5.29 15.75 -21.50
N THR A 16 -5.93 14.74 -20.92
CA THR A 16 -5.60 14.28 -19.57
C THR A 16 -4.15 13.87 -19.69
N GLY A 17 -3.27 14.83 -19.42
CA GLY A 17 -1.91 14.52 -19.05
C GLY A 17 -2.05 13.46 -17.97
N ALA A 18 -1.50 12.28 -18.23
CA ALA A 18 -1.10 11.40 -17.15
C ALA A 18 -0.10 12.24 -16.34
N PHE A 19 -0.60 13.02 -15.39
CA PHE A 19 0.22 13.50 -14.31
C PHE A 19 0.81 12.21 -13.75
N ALA A 20 2.13 12.06 -13.88
CA ALA A 20 2.86 11.07 -13.13
C ALA A 20 2.67 11.47 -11.67
N GLN A 21 1.54 11.09 -11.09
CA GLN A 21 1.28 11.26 -9.67
C GLN A 21 2.31 10.37 -9.02
N THR A 22 3.26 10.99 -8.34
CA THR A 22 4.30 10.29 -7.62
C THR A 22 4.13 10.63 -6.16
N VAL A 23 4.11 9.61 -5.32
CA VAL A 23 4.25 9.79 -3.87
C VAL A 23 5.73 9.84 -3.50
N SER A 24 6.03 10.24 -2.27
CA SER A 24 7.41 10.19 -1.77
C SER A 24 7.91 8.76 -1.57
N ASP A 25 9.24 8.61 -1.49
CA ASP A 25 9.86 7.33 -1.15
C ASP A 25 9.42 6.83 0.23
N ASP A 26 9.14 7.72 1.17
CA ASP A 26 8.62 7.36 2.50
C ASP A 26 7.25 6.70 2.41
N VAL A 27 6.33 7.24 1.59
CA VAL A 27 5.01 6.64 1.35
C VAL A 27 5.16 5.27 0.69
N THR A 28 6.10 5.16 -0.25
CA THR A 28 6.42 3.88 -0.89
C THR A 28 6.96 2.87 0.13
N LYS A 29 7.84 3.31 1.04
CA LYS A 29 8.41 2.49 2.12
C LYS A 29 7.33 2.03 3.10
N GLN A 30 6.42 2.92 3.50
CA GLN A 30 5.29 2.59 4.37
C GLN A 30 4.41 1.50 3.74
N LEU A 31 4.04 1.65 2.46
CA LEU A 31 3.20 0.66 1.78
C LEU A 31 3.90 -0.70 1.67
N TRP A 32 5.19 -0.71 1.30
CA TRP A 32 6.01 -1.92 1.24
C TRP A 32 6.09 -2.60 2.60
N CYS A 33 6.45 -1.86 3.65
CA CYS A 33 6.61 -2.40 4.99
C CYS A 33 5.30 -2.89 5.59
N GLY A 34 4.20 -2.16 5.41
CA GLY A 34 2.88 -2.59 5.86
C GLY A 34 2.43 -3.90 5.21
N THR A 35 2.69 -4.03 3.91
CA THR A 35 2.42 -5.27 3.15
C THR A 35 3.33 -6.42 3.63
N ALA A 36 4.62 -6.17 3.81
CA ALA A 36 5.58 -7.17 4.25
C ALA A 36 5.28 -7.73 5.64
N LEU A 37 4.91 -6.86 6.60
CA LEU A 37 4.53 -7.27 7.95
C LEU A 37 3.23 -8.10 7.92
N SER A 38 2.25 -7.69 7.12
CA SER A 38 1.00 -8.45 6.96
C SER A 38 1.25 -9.85 6.38
N VAL A 39 2.14 -9.96 5.39
CA VAL A 39 2.53 -11.27 4.82
C VAL A 39 3.32 -12.11 5.82
N ALA A 40 4.28 -11.52 6.52
CA ALA A 40 5.16 -12.24 7.45
C ALA A 40 4.40 -12.84 8.63
N PHE A 41 3.41 -12.13 9.16
CA PHE A 41 2.73 -12.47 10.40
C PHE A 41 1.27 -12.90 10.23
N GLY A 42 0.65 -12.65 9.08
CA GLY A 42 -0.77 -12.95 8.82
C GLY A 42 -1.11 -14.45 8.71
N SER A 43 -0.11 -15.33 8.71
CA SER A 43 -0.30 -16.78 8.68
C SER A 43 0.70 -17.46 9.63
N PRO A 44 0.47 -17.37 10.95
CA PRO A 44 1.38 -17.94 11.94
C PRO A 44 1.45 -19.47 11.80
N PRO A 45 2.62 -20.09 11.99
CA PRO A 45 2.75 -21.54 11.98
C PRO A 45 2.03 -22.19 13.16
N GLU A 46 1.76 -23.49 13.07
CA GLU A 46 1.19 -24.24 14.20
C GLU A 46 2.18 -24.30 15.38
N GLY A 47 1.65 -24.29 16.61
CA GLY A 47 2.46 -24.40 17.83
C GLY A 47 3.06 -23.09 18.34
N VAL A 48 2.68 -21.94 17.76
CA VAL A 48 3.01 -20.61 18.27
C VAL A 48 2.25 -20.34 19.57
N THR A 49 2.93 -19.79 20.56
CA THR A 49 2.34 -19.44 21.86
C THR A 49 1.42 -18.22 21.76
N GLU A 50 0.51 -18.04 22.73
CA GLU A 50 -0.35 -16.86 22.78
C GLU A 50 0.44 -15.54 22.84
N GLU A 51 1.58 -15.51 23.54
CA GLU A 51 2.45 -14.34 23.60
C GLU A 51 3.06 -14.00 22.23
N GLN A 52 3.49 -15.01 21.48
CA GLN A 52 4.02 -14.82 20.14
C GLN A 52 2.93 -14.42 19.14
N LEU A 53 1.70 -14.93 19.29
CA LEU A 53 0.55 -14.49 18.50
C LEU A 53 0.21 -13.02 18.80
N ALA A 54 0.22 -12.61 20.07
CA ALA A 54 -0.01 -11.21 20.45
C ALA A 54 1.09 -10.29 19.90
N GLN A 55 2.36 -10.74 19.92
CA GLN A 55 3.45 -10.00 19.32
C GLN A 55 3.30 -9.90 17.79
N ALA A 56 2.94 -11.00 17.11
CA ALA A 56 2.64 -10.99 15.68
C ALA A 56 1.49 -10.03 15.34
N GLN A 57 0.44 -10.02 16.17
CA GLN A 57 -0.69 -9.11 15.99
C GLN A 57 -0.26 -7.63 16.05
N SER A 58 0.65 -7.27 16.95
CA SER A 58 1.15 -5.88 17.02
C SER A 58 1.85 -5.43 15.72
N PHE A 59 2.52 -6.35 15.03
CA PHE A 59 3.14 -6.07 13.73
C PHE A 59 2.11 -5.99 12.60
N ILE A 60 1.06 -6.82 12.65
CA ILE A 60 -0.07 -6.76 11.71
C ILE A 60 -0.79 -5.42 11.84
N ASP A 61 -1.15 -5.03 13.07
CA ASP A 61 -1.88 -3.79 13.34
C ASP A 61 -1.07 -2.56 12.92
N GLY A 62 0.22 -2.54 13.29
CA GLY A 62 1.11 -1.47 12.86
C GLY A 62 1.32 -1.45 11.34
N GLY A 63 1.42 -2.62 10.70
CA GLY A 63 1.49 -2.74 9.24
C GLY A 63 0.22 -2.25 8.52
N ALA A 64 -0.95 -2.46 9.12
CA ALA A 64 -2.22 -1.91 8.63
C ALA A 64 -2.21 -0.37 8.67
N VAL A 65 -1.76 0.22 9.78
CA VAL A 65 -1.61 1.69 9.89
C VAL A 65 -0.67 2.25 8.82
N LEU A 66 0.47 1.61 8.57
CA LEU A 66 1.38 2.03 7.50
C LEU A 66 0.72 1.96 6.11
N THR A 67 -0.02 0.88 5.85
CA THR A 67 -0.74 0.68 4.59
C THR A 67 -1.83 1.73 4.40
N ASP A 68 -2.59 2.05 5.45
CA ASP A 68 -3.67 3.03 5.40
C ASP A 68 -3.14 4.46 5.22
N ASN A 69 -2.10 4.83 5.95
CA ASN A 69 -1.43 6.13 5.79
C ASN A 69 -0.89 6.28 4.36
N ALA A 70 -0.23 5.25 3.84
CA ALA A 70 0.28 5.29 2.47
C ALA A 70 -0.85 5.34 1.43
N THR A 71 -1.97 4.65 1.68
CA THR A 71 -3.17 4.70 0.83
C THR A 71 -3.69 6.12 0.74
N GLN A 72 -3.89 6.77 1.89
CA GLN A 72 -4.39 8.14 1.92
C GLN A 72 -3.42 9.10 1.22
N ALA A 73 -2.11 8.95 1.42
CA ALA A 73 -1.12 9.77 0.73
C ALA A 73 -1.18 9.62 -0.81
N HIS A 74 -1.52 8.44 -1.34
CA HIS A 74 -1.75 8.28 -2.77
C HIS A 74 -3.05 8.97 -3.21
N LEU A 75 -4.14 8.83 -2.45
CA LEU A 75 -5.41 9.50 -2.76
C LEU A 75 -5.25 11.03 -2.74
N ASP A 76 -4.53 11.57 -1.77
CA ASP A 76 -4.21 12.99 -1.65
C ASP A 76 -3.30 13.49 -2.80
N ALA A 77 -2.43 12.63 -3.32
CA ALA A 77 -1.66 12.88 -4.55
C ALA A 77 -2.52 12.80 -5.83
N GLY A 78 -3.81 12.50 -5.70
CA GLY A 78 -4.81 12.50 -6.75
C GLY A 78 -5.00 11.15 -7.45
N PHE A 79 -4.43 10.06 -6.93
CA PHE A 79 -4.70 8.73 -7.45
C PHE A 79 -6.17 8.36 -7.24
N THR A 80 -6.73 7.55 -8.13
CA THR A 80 -8.03 6.92 -7.89
C THR A 80 -7.89 5.75 -6.94
N GLN A 81 -8.97 5.39 -6.23
CA GLN A 81 -8.97 4.20 -5.38
C GLN A 81 -8.56 2.94 -6.16
N GLU A 82 -9.07 2.77 -7.38
CA GLU A 82 -8.71 1.64 -8.26
C GLU A 82 -7.22 1.60 -8.58
N ALA A 83 -6.58 2.76 -8.79
CA ALA A 83 -5.14 2.83 -9.01
C ALA A 83 -4.35 2.45 -7.75
N VAL A 84 -4.80 2.89 -6.57
CA VAL A 84 -4.16 2.53 -5.29
C VAL A 84 -4.32 1.04 -4.99
N ASP A 85 -5.51 0.47 -5.26
CA ASP A 85 -5.76 -0.96 -5.09
C ASP A 85 -4.89 -1.80 -6.04
N LYS A 86 -4.69 -1.31 -7.26
CA LYS A 86 -3.75 -1.93 -8.20
C LYS A 86 -2.31 -1.90 -7.66
N VAL A 87 -1.85 -0.75 -7.14
CA VAL A 87 -0.50 -0.64 -6.54
C VAL A 87 -0.35 -1.63 -5.38
N LYS A 88 -1.35 -1.74 -4.49
CA LYS A 88 -1.35 -2.71 -3.39
C LYS A 88 -1.28 -4.16 -3.89
N ALA A 89 -2.07 -4.51 -4.90
CA ALA A 89 -2.09 -5.86 -5.46
C ALA A 89 -0.75 -6.22 -6.14
N ASP A 90 -0.20 -5.31 -6.93
CA ASP A 90 1.11 -5.49 -7.58
C ASP A 90 2.22 -5.65 -6.53
N LEU A 91 2.18 -4.83 -5.47
CA LEU A 91 3.12 -4.90 -4.35
C LEU A 91 2.99 -6.20 -3.55
N LEU A 92 1.79 -6.68 -3.27
CA LEU A 92 1.58 -7.96 -2.59
C LEU A 92 2.22 -9.12 -3.38
N ALA A 93 2.07 -9.10 -4.71
CA ALA A 93 2.68 -10.10 -5.58
C ALA A 93 4.22 -10.04 -5.56
N GLU A 94 4.81 -8.84 -5.45
CA GLU A 94 6.26 -8.65 -5.31
C GLU A 94 6.79 -9.09 -3.94
N VAL A 95 6.12 -8.67 -2.87
CA VAL A 95 6.58 -8.84 -1.49
C VAL A 95 6.43 -10.27 -0.99
N THR A 96 5.37 -10.98 -1.40
CA THR A 96 5.10 -12.35 -0.95
C THR A 96 6.28 -13.32 -1.14
N PRO A 97 6.85 -13.48 -2.35
CA PRO A 97 7.98 -14.40 -2.54
C PRO A 97 9.24 -13.98 -1.79
N VAL A 98 9.46 -12.67 -1.60
CA VAL A 98 10.61 -12.15 -0.84
C VAL A 98 10.47 -12.53 0.63
N VAL A 99 9.33 -12.22 1.26
CA VAL A 99 9.10 -12.47 2.69
C VAL A 99 9.09 -13.98 2.98
N THR A 100 8.44 -14.77 2.14
CA THR A 100 8.39 -16.24 2.30
C THR A 100 9.72 -16.92 1.92
N GLY A 101 10.57 -16.25 1.13
CA GLY A 101 11.89 -16.71 0.69
C GLY A 101 13.05 -16.31 1.61
N ASN A 102 12.81 -16.01 2.89
CA ASN A 102 13.80 -15.51 3.87
C ASN A 102 14.35 -14.10 3.62
N GLY A 103 13.64 -13.26 2.85
CA GLY A 103 14.00 -11.86 2.64
C GLY A 103 15.09 -11.62 1.58
N GLU A 104 15.46 -12.62 0.79
CA GLU A 104 16.42 -12.43 -0.30
C GLU A 104 15.86 -11.47 -1.35
N GLY A 105 16.61 -10.40 -1.67
CA GLY A 105 16.15 -9.37 -2.60
C GLY A 105 15.15 -8.36 -2.01
N ALA A 106 14.95 -8.35 -0.68
CA ALA A 106 14.08 -7.38 -0.04
C ALA A 106 14.53 -5.94 -0.27
N ARG A 107 13.56 -5.08 -0.60
CA ARG A 107 13.79 -3.65 -0.80
C ARG A 107 14.11 -2.92 0.51
N TYR A 108 13.56 -3.38 1.62
CA TYR A 108 13.78 -2.85 2.97
C TYR A 108 13.96 -3.99 3.96
N SER A 109 14.77 -3.79 5.01
CA SER A 109 14.98 -4.81 6.05
C SER A 109 13.80 -4.87 7.03
N PHE A 110 13.78 -5.90 7.89
CA PHE A 110 12.82 -5.93 8.99
C PHE A 110 13.05 -4.75 9.96
N GLU A 111 14.30 -4.37 10.24
CA GLU A 111 14.61 -3.21 11.09
C GLU A 111 14.10 -1.90 10.48
N ASP A 112 14.22 -1.76 9.16
CA ASP A 112 13.68 -0.61 8.42
C ASP A 112 12.17 -0.46 8.60
N CYS A 113 11.45 -1.57 8.63
CA CYS A 113 10.00 -1.57 8.73
C CYS A 113 9.51 -1.36 10.17
N ILE A 114 10.15 -1.96 11.16
CA ILE A 114 9.78 -1.73 12.57
C ILE A 114 10.08 -0.29 13.01
N ALA A 115 11.09 0.36 12.41
CA ALA A 115 11.41 1.77 12.67
C ALA A 115 10.29 2.73 12.21
N LEU A 116 9.39 2.28 11.32
CA LEU A 116 8.22 3.04 10.89
C LEU A 116 7.00 2.84 11.79
N LEU A 117 7.01 1.80 12.62
CA LEU A 117 5.85 1.50 13.46
C LEU A 117 5.71 2.56 14.56
N PRO A 118 4.48 3.04 14.82
CA PRO A 118 4.26 3.90 15.97
C PRO A 118 4.64 3.15 17.25
N PRO A 119 5.19 3.85 18.26
CA PRO A 119 5.51 3.23 19.54
C PRO A 119 4.24 2.61 20.14
N PRO A 120 4.36 1.49 20.88
CA PRO A 120 3.23 0.82 21.50
C PRO A 120 2.60 1.77 22.53
N GLY A 121 1.50 2.42 22.16
CA GLY A 121 0.84 3.48 22.91
C GLY A 121 0.17 4.54 22.03
N ASP A 122 0.66 4.74 20.80
CA ASP A 122 0.09 5.71 19.83
C ASP A 122 -0.80 5.06 18.76
N ALA A 123 -0.87 3.72 18.73
CA ALA A 123 -1.96 2.99 18.07
C ALA A 123 -3.23 3.22 18.90
N ALA A 124 -3.78 4.43 18.82
CA ALA A 124 -5.08 4.73 19.40
C ALA A 124 -6.06 3.67 18.90
N PRO A 125 -6.89 3.08 19.79
CA PRO A 125 -8.01 2.29 19.30
C PRO A 125 -8.82 3.25 18.45
N SER A 126 -8.95 2.96 17.16
CA SER A 126 -10.01 3.53 16.33
C SER A 126 -11.31 3.08 16.98
N ALA A 127 -11.77 3.92 17.92
CA ALA A 127 -12.97 3.71 18.68
C ALA A 127 -14.16 3.89 17.75
N GLN A 128 -15.03 2.87 17.79
CA GLN A 128 -16.45 2.86 17.42
C GLN A 128 -16.79 2.48 15.97
#